data_AF-A0A950HR65-F1
#
_entry.id   AF-A0A950HR65-F1
#
_cell.length_a   1.000
_cell.length_b   1.000
_cell.length_c   1.000
_cell.angle_alpha   90.00
_cell.angle_beta   90.00
_cell.angle_gamma   90.00
#
_symmetry.space_group_name_H-M   'P 1'
#
loop_
_entity.id
_entity.type
_entity.pdbx_description
1 polymer ?
#
loop_
_entity_poly.entity_id
_entity_poly.type
_entity_poly.pdbx_seq_one_letter_code
_entity_poly.pdbx_strand_id
1 'polypeptide(L)'
;MSDHRLADGAALLLDHLHQEAGAGFPRVRHIPDSGVIRFLDYIDSLADRGPLLESMARLHAMGLLFSPGSHDTMLRLMDEDPVCVGYRDAMRSPHFSMGLRYAGLRMMKAMLSDPQSAAMMKQTRATLDFTPRDDMPPELVSDPDPAHLKPAKAPQLRKLIDAALKDLFAPLKEKGRGGETLYTGALEGATVNVMINFASRDVQLVHLVSIPDEARSVMVVGRTYEQLWGAGTGWDYLTEENAEASIRLLAENIRELVRLRNRLKAL
;
A
#
# COMPACT_ATOMS: atom_id res chain seq x y z
N MET A 1 19.81 -2.96 -20.64
CA MET A 1 19.22 -1.67 -20.22
C MET A 1 20.38 -0.76 -19.84
N SER A 2 20.42 0.48 -20.34
CA SER A 2 21.50 1.40 -20.00
C SER A 2 21.34 1.93 -18.58
N ASP A 3 22.45 2.20 -17.90
CA ASP A 3 22.45 2.82 -16.56
C ASP A 3 21.73 4.18 -16.58
N HIS A 4 21.78 4.90 -17.71
CA HIS A 4 21.04 6.13 -17.94
C HIS A 4 19.53 5.96 -17.79
N ARG A 5 18.93 4.92 -18.39
CA ARG A 5 17.47 4.71 -18.32
C ARG A 5 17.01 4.40 -16.89
N LEU A 6 17.84 3.72 -16.10
CA LEU A 6 17.56 3.46 -14.69
C LEU A 6 17.63 4.74 -13.86
N ALA A 7 18.63 5.58 -14.11
CA ALA A 7 18.77 6.88 -13.45
C ALA A 7 17.59 7.81 -13.77
N ASP A 8 17.21 7.89 -15.05
CA ASP A 8 16.05 8.70 -15.49
C ASP A 8 14.75 8.17 -14.88
N GLY A 9 14.59 6.84 -14.81
CA GLY A 9 13.45 6.22 -14.15
C GLY A 9 13.39 6.50 -12.65
N ALA A 10 14.53 6.46 -11.97
CA ALA A 10 14.63 6.81 -10.55
C ALA A 10 14.33 8.29 -10.31
N ALA A 11 14.85 9.20 -11.14
CA ALA A 11 14.54 10.62 -11.06
C ALA A 11 13.04 10.89 -11.26
N LEU A 12 12.41 10.23 -12.24
CA LEU A 12 10.99 10.36 -12.50
C LEU A 12 10.13 9.93 -11.30
N LEU A 13 10.49 8.81 -10.67
CA LEU A 13 9.81 8.33 -9.47
C LEU A 13 10.09 9.25 -8.29
N LEU A 14 11.32 9.73 -8.13
CA LEU A 14 11.68 10.65 -7.07
C LEU A 14 10.85 11.94 -7.14
N ASP A 15 10.72 12.55 -8.32
CA ASP A 15 9.87 13.73 -8.54
C ASP A 15 8.43 13.46 -8.11
N HIS A 16 7.89 12.29 -8.47
CA HIS A 16 6.54 11.88 -8.07
C HIS A 16 6.41 11.75 -6.54
N LEU A 17 7.38 11.09 -5.89
CA LEU A 17 7.38 10.92 -4.44
C LEU A 17 7.51 12.27 -3.71
N HIS A 18 8.37 13.18 -4.20
CA HIS A 18 8.53 14.52 -3.66
C HIS A 18 7.28 15.38 -3.81
N GLN A 19 6.57 15.29 -4.94
CA GLN A 19 5.33 16.04 -5.15
C GLN A 19 4.25 15.63 -4.13
N GLU A 20 4.05 14.32 -3.95
CA GLU A 20 3.10 13.79 -2.98
C GLU A 20 3.53 14.12 -1.54
N ALA A 21 4.80 13.91 -1.19
CA ALA A 21 5.32 14.21 0.15
C ALA A 21 5.29 15.71 0.48
N GLY A 22 5.65 16.57 -0.49
CA GLY A 22 5.63 18.03 -0.36
C GLY A 22 4.21 18.59 -0.21
N ALA A 23 3.21 17.92 -0.77
CA ALA A 23 1.80 18.22 -0.57
C ALA A 23 1.21 17.64 0.74
N GLY A 24 2.02 16.97 1.56
CA GLY A 24 1.59 16.38 2.83
C GLY A 24 0.88 15.03 2.71
N PHE A 25 1.15 14.27 1.64
CA PHE A 25 0.59 12.94 1.38
C PHE A 25 -0.94 12.90 1.18
N PRO A 26 -1.52 13.78 0.33
CA PRO A 26 -2.98 13.87 0.16
C PRO A 26 -3.64 12.58 -0.33
N ARG A 27 -2.95 11.77 -1.14
CA ARG A 27 -3.42 10.47 -1.62
C ARG A 27 -3.12 9.38 -0.60
N VAL A 28 -1.88 9.34 -0.12
CA VAL A 28 -1.37 8.25 0.72
C VAL A 28 -2.07 8.20 2.08
N ARG A 29 -2.40 9.34 2.69
CA ARG A 29 -3.13 9.41 3.98
C ARG A 29 -4.52 8.76 3.96
N HIS A 30 -5.13 8.64 2.79
CA HIS A 30 -6.48 8.08 2.64
C HIS A 30 -6.47 6.59 2.26
N ILE A 31 -5.30 5.97 2.15
CA ILE A 31 -5.20 4.54 1.85
C ILE A 31 -5.49 3.75 3.14
N PRO A 32 -6.51 2.87 3.14
CA PRO A 32 -6.93 2.13 4.33
C PRO A 32 -6.08 0.87 4.57
N ASP A 33 -4.76 1.06 4.76
CA ASP A 33 -3.76 0.01 4.96
C ASP A 33 -2.89 0.35 6.18
N SER A 34 -2.85 -0.55 7.17
CA SER A 34 -2.05 -0.37 8.39
C SER A 34 -0.54 -0.25 8.14
N GLY A 35 -0.02 -0.84 7.06
CA GLY A 35 1.35 -0.63 6.61
C GLY A 35 1.58 0.80 6.11
N VAL A 36 0.60 1.40 5.42
CA VAL A 36 0.67 2.80 5.01
C VAL A 36 0.63 3.74 6.22
N ILE A 37 -0.21 3.43 7.23
CA ILE A 37 -0.26 4.19 8.48
C ILE A 37 1.11 4.17 9.19
N ARG A 38 1.77 2.99 9.26
CA ARG A 38 3.13 2.87 9.84
C ARG A 38 4.16 3.69 9.05
N PHE A 39 4.11 3.63 7.71
CA PHE A 39 4.98 4.42 6.85
C PHE A 39 4.82 5.91 7.13
N LEU A 40 3.59 6.41 7.19
CA LEU A 40 3.30 7.83 7.43
C LEU A 40 3.80 8.30 8.80
N ASP A 41 3.55 7.51 9.85
CA ASP A 41 4.03 7.86 11.19
C ASP A 41 5.56 7.80 11.28
N TYR A 42 6.21 6.87 10.57
CA TYR A 42 7.68 6.82 10.49
C TYR A 42 8.26 8.01 9.73
N ILE A 43 7.77 8.30 8.53
CA ILE A 43 8.31 9.39 7.70
C ILE A 43 8.06 10.77 8.33
N ASP A 44 6.96 10.93 9.07
CA ASP A 44 6.70 12.14 9.85
C ASP A 44 7.65 12.29 11.06
N SER A 45 8.26 11.18 11.54
CA SER A 45 9.26 11.21 12.61
C SER A 45 10.67 11.56 12.14
N LEU A 46 10.93 11.54 10.82
CA LEU A 46 12.25 11.82 10.27
C LEU A 46 12.52 13.33 10.21
N ALA A 47 13.73 13.73 10.63
CA ALA A 47 14.19 15.11 10.49
C ALA A 47 14.40 15.50 9.02
N ASP A 48 14.88 14.55 8.20
CA ASP A 48 15.01 14.68 6.76
C ASP A 48 14.40 13.46 6.07
N ARG A 49 13.45 13.70 5.17
CA ARG A 49 12.71 12.68 4.42
C ARG A 49 13.40 12.35 3.09
N GLY A 50 14.24 13.26 2.58
CA GLY A 50 14.84 13.18 1.25
C GLY A 50 15.58 11.87 0.98
N PRO A 51 16.50 11.43 1.86
CA PRO A 51 17.25 10.20 1.66
C PRO A 51 16.35 8.96 1.53
N LEU A 52 15.26 8.87 2.31
CA LEU A 52 14.34 7.75 2.23
C LEU A 52 13.59 7.74 0.90
N LEU A 53 13.10 8.89 0.46
CA LEU A 53 12.40 9.02 -0.82
C LEU A 53 13.34 8.68 -2.00
N GLU A 54 14.61 9.09 -1.94
CA GLU A 54 15.62 8.75 -2.94
C GLU A 54 15.86 7.24 -3.01
N SER A 55 16.09 6.58 -1.87
CA SER A 55 16.30 5.14 -1.83
C SER A 55 15.06 4.37 -2.30
N MET A 56 13.85 4.80 -1.91
CA MET A 56 12.59 4.23 -2.41
C MET A 56 12.46 4.38 -3.93
N ALA A 57 12.70 5.58 -4.47
CA ALA A 57 12.64 5.82 -5.91
C ALA A 57 13.60 4.91 -6.69
N ARG A 58 14.83 4.74 -6.20
CA ARG A 58 15.82 3.84 -6.81
C ARG A 58 15.39 2.38 -6.75
N LEU A 59 14.90 1.91 -5.61
CA LEU A 59 14.38 0.53 -5.46
C LEU A 59 13.21 0.26 -6.41
N HIS A 60 12.26 1.19 -6.50
CA HIS A 60 11.11 1.04 -7.40
C HIS A 60 11.49 1.14 -8.86
N ALA A 61 12.44 2.01 -9.23
CA ALA A 61 12.97 2.06 -10.59
C ALA A 61 13.60 0.72 -10.98
N MET A 62 14.41 0.10 -10.10
CA MET A 62 15.01 -1.22 -10.38
C MET A 62 13.97 -2.34 -10.49
N GLY A 63 12.89 -2.26 -9.71
CA GLY A 63 11.78 -3.22 -9.76
C GLY A 63 10.88 -3.08 -10.98
N LEU A 64 10.69 -1.85 -11.48
CA LEU A 64 9.85 -1.54 -12.64
C LEU A 64 10.66 -1.65 -13.95
N LEU A 65 11.91 -1.21 -13.97
CA LEU A 65 12.83 -1.32 -15.10
C LEU A 65 13.76 -2.51 -14.87
N PHE A 66 13.18 -3.70 -14.69
CA PHE A 66 13.95 -4.87 -14.27
C PHE A 66 15.02 -5.29 -15.28
N SER A 67 16.20 -5.61 -14.76
CA SER A 67 17.30 -6.28 -15.46
C SER A 67 18.02 -7.21 -14.49
N PRO A 68 18.72 -8.27 -14.96
CA PRO A 68 19.48 -9.13 -14.06
C PRO A 68 20.49 -8.37 -13.18
N GLY A 69 21.20 -7.37 -13.74
CA GLY A 69 22.15 -6.56 -12.98
C GLY A 69 21.49 -5.58 -11.97
N SER A 70 20.27 -5.14 -12.23
CA SER A 70 19.53 -4.29 -11.28
C SER A 70 18.99 -5.10 -10.09
N HIS A 71 18.79 -6.41 -10.22
CA HIS A 71 18.36 -7.26 -9.10
C HIS A 71 19.41 -7.31 -7.98
N ASP A 72 20.66 -7.63 -8.29
CA ASP A 72 21.73 -7.71 -7.28
C ASP A 72 22.03 -6.33 -6.66
N THR A 73 21.89 -5.28 -7.45
CA THR A 73 22.01 -3.89 -6.97
C THR A 73 20.85 -3.52 -6.05
N MET A 74 19.62 -3.96 -6.36
CA MET A 74 18.44 -3.78 -5.51
C MET A 74 18.61 -4.51 -4.18
N LEU A 75 19.06 -5.77 -4.20
CA LEU A 75 19.31 -6.53 -2.96
C LEU A 75 20.36 -5.86 -2.08
N ARG A 76 21.50 -5.44 -2.65
CA ARG A 76 22.52 -4.69 -1.91
C ARG A 76 21.98 -3.39 -1.35
N LEU A 77 21.22 -2.61 -2.14
CA LEU A 77 20.61 -1.37 -1.64
C LEU A 77 19.65 -1.64 -0.47
N MET A 78 18.86 -2.72 -0.51
CA MET A 78 17.96 -3.07 0.59
C MET A 78 18.69 -3.49 1.87
N ASP A 79 19.86 -4.11 1.75
CA ASP A 79 20.59 -4.68 2.88
C ASP A 79 21.73 -3.81 3.41
N GLU A 80 22.31 -2.95 2.58
CA GLU A 80 23.51 -2.16 2.89
C GLU A 80 23.23 -0.66 3.03
N ASP A 81 22.18 -0.13 2.40
CA ASP A 81 21.83 1.30 2.53
C ASP A 81 21.30 1.56 3.95
N PRO A 82 21.99 2.40 4.77
CA PRO A 82 21.56 2.69 6.13
C PRO A 82 20.12 3.19 6.23
N VAL A 83 19.63 3.89 5.21
CA VAL A 83 18.27 4.42 5.17
C VAL A 83 17.25 3.29 5.00
N CYS A 84 17.51 2.35 4.09
CA CYS A 84 16.66 1.18 3.89
C CYS A 84 16.66 0.26 5.12
N VAL A 85 17.83 0.04 5.72
CA VAL A 85 17.98 -0.75 6.94
C VAL A 85 17.22 -0.09 8.09
N GLY A 86 17.41 1.21 8.30
CA GLY A 86 16.71 1.97 9.33
C GLY A 86 15.18 1.94 9.16
N TYR A 87 14.68 2.09 7.94
CA TYR A 87 13.25 1.96 7.65
C TYR A 87 12.73 0.55 7.99
N ARG A 88 13.42 -0.49 7.52
CA ARG A 88 13.03 -1.89 7.77
C ARG A 88 13.01 -2.23 9.26
N ASP A 89 14.02 -1.79 10.00
CA ASP A 89 14.12 -2.02 11.43
C ASP A 89 13.03 -1.25 12.18
N ALA A 90 12.74 -0.01 11.76
CA ALA A 90 11.62 0.76 12.29
C ALA A 90 10.30 0.02 12.07
N MET A 91 10.01 -0.48 10.87
CA MET A 91 8.76 -1.22 10.57
C MET A 91 8.57 -2.50 11.39
N ARG A 92 9.65 -3.05 11.96
CA ARG A 92 9.64 -4.22 12.86
C ARG A 92 9.62 -3.84 14.35
N SER A 93 9.71 -2.55 14.66
CA SER A 93 9.77 -2.05 16.02
C SER A 93 8.52 -2.38 16.82
N PRO A 94 8.65 -2.69 18.12
CA PRO A 94 7.52 -2.79 19.05
C PRO A 94 6.56 -1.60 19.03
N HIS A 95 7.05 -0.40 18.69
CA HIS A 95 6.22 0.80 18.54
C HIS A 95 5.09 0.63 17.51
N PHE A 96 5.32 -0.15 16.45
CA PHE A 96 4.34 -0.41 15.39
C PHE A 96 3.59 -1.73 15.53
N SER A 97 4.04 -2.65 16.39
CA SER A 97 3.37 -3.95 16.59
C SER A 97 2.48 -3.98 17.83
N MET A 98 2.71 -3.10 18.81
CA MET A 98 1.99 -3.14 20.08
C MET A 98 0.79 -2.18 20.15
N GLY A 99 0.61 -1.26 19.20
CA GLY A 99 -0.48 -0.28 19.18
C GLY A 99 -1.69 -0.70 18.35
N LEU A 100 -2.92 -0.37 18.80
CA LEU A 100 -4.15 -0.67 18.06
C LEU A 100 -4.25 0.10 16.74
N ARG A 101 -3.61 1.27 16.64
CA ARG A 101 -3.54 2.09 15.42
C ARG A 101 -3.04 1.31 14.20
N TYR A 102 -2.14 0.35 14.43
CA TYR A 102 -1.44 -0.39 13.38
C TYR A 102 -1.94 -1.84 13.22
N ALA A 103 -3.05 -2.17 13.88
CA ALA A 103 -3.74 -3.44 13.73
C ALA A 103 -4.90 -3.27 12.74
N GLY A 104 -5.04 -4.21 11.81
CA GLY A 104 -6.22 -4.25 10.94
C GLY A 104 -7.51 -4.35 11.75
N LEU A 105 -8.59 -3.71 11.26
CA LEU A 105 -9.83 -3.52 12.04
C LEU A 105 -10.44 -4.83 12.53
N ARG A 106 -10.38 -5.91 11.72
CA ARG A 106 -10.87 -7.23 12.12
C ARG A 106 -10.06 -7.82 13.27
N MET A 107 -8.74 -7.70 13.21
CA MET A 107 -7.83 -8.18 14.25
C MET A 107 -8.05 -7.39 15.55
N MET A 108 -8.07 -6.06 15.46
CA MET A 108 -8.36 -5.18 16.59
C MET A 108 -9.69 -5.56 17.28
N LYS A 109 -10.77 -5.71 16.51
CA LYS A 109 -12.07 -6.10 17.10
C LYS A 109 -12.01 -7.48 17.75
N ALA A 110 -11.33 -8.46 17.13
CA ALA A 110 -11.18 -9.78 17.72
C ALA A 110 -10.44 -9.71 19.06
N MET A 111 -9.30 -8.99 19.12
CA MET A 111 -8.51 -8.79 20.33
C MET A 111 -9.29 -8.11 21.45
N LEU A 112 -10.11 -7.11 21.13
CA LEU A 112 -10.91 -6.36 22.11
C LEU A 112 -12.15 -7.14 22.58
N SER A 113 -12.69 -8.02 21.73
CA SER A 113 -13.86 -8.83 22.06
C SER A 113 -13.55 -10.06 22.93
N ASP A 114 -12.31 -10.52 22.93
CA ASP A 114 -11.87 -11.67 23.72
C ASP A 114 -11.22 -11.21 25.04
N PRO A 115 -11.83 -11.50 26.21
CA PRO A 115 -11.30 -11.07 27.51
C PRO A 115 -9.87 -11.56 27.79
N GLN A 116 -9.52 -12.76 27.31
CA GLN A 116 -8.17 -13.31 27.50
C GLN A 116 -7.13 -12.55 26.67
N SER A 117 -7.41 -12.30 25.39
CA SER A 117 -6.58 -11.48 24.52
C SER A 117 -6.41 -10.05 25.06
N ALA A 118 -7.50 -9.43 25.53
CA ALA A 118 -7.46 -8.09 26.12
C ALA A 118 -6.60 -8.05 27.40
N ALA A 119 -6.74 -9.05 28.29
CA ALA A 119 -5.94 -9.17 29.49
C ALA A 119 -4.45 -9.38 29.18
N MET A 120 -4.14 -10.26 28.22
CA MET A 120 -2.76 -10.52 27.77
C MET A 120 -2.14 -9.26 27.15
N MET A 121 -2.86 -8.57 26.27
CA MET A 121 -2.41 -7.30 25.69
C MET A 121 -2.11 -6.27 26.78
N LYS A 122 -3.01 -6.11 27.77
CA LYS A 122 -2.81 -5.20 28.90
C LYS A 122 -1.56 -5.58 29.72
N GLN A 123 -1.36 -6.87 29.99
CA GLN A 123 -0.19 -7.35 30.72
C GLN A 123 1.11 -7.06 29.97
N THR A 124 1.19 -7.40 28.68
CA THR A 124 2.38 -7.14 27.86
C THR A 124 2.66 -5.65 27.73
N ARG A 125 1.63 -4.82 27.55
CA ARG A 125 1.80 -3.37 27.43
C ARG A 125 2.27 -2.71 28.73
N ALA A 126 1.96 -3.29 29.89
CA ALA A 126 2.43 -2.78 31.18
C ALA A 126 3.94 -2.95 31.40
N THR A 127 4.62 -3.77 30.59
CA THR A 127 6.08 -3.98 30.67
C THR A 127 6.87 -3.16 29.65
N LEU A 128 6.20 -2.36 28.82
CA LEU A 128 6.87 -1.54 27.80
C LEU A 128 7.40 -0.24 28.40
N ASP A 129 8.52 0.23 27.87
CA ASP A 129 9.13 1.53 28.19
C ASP A 129 8.56 2.68 27.33
N PHE A 130 7.60 2.38 26.45
CA PHE A 130 6.86 3.35 25.64
C PHE A 130 5.35 3.13 25.74
N THR A 131 4.58 4.15 25.37
CA THR A 131 3.12 4.06 25.25
C THR A 131 2.73 3.69 23.82
N PRO A 132 2.11 2.53 23.56
CA PRO A 132 1.62 2.18 22.23
C PRO A 132 0.54 3.16 21.75
N ARG A 133 0.51 3.41 20.43
CA ARG A 133 -0.53 4.25 19.82
C ARG A 133 -1.81 3.46 19.58
N ASP A 134 -2.88 3.90 20.22
CA ASP A 134 -4.22 3.37 20.06
C ASP A 134 -5.17 4.36 19.38
N ASP A 135 -4.69 5.56 19.03
CA ASP A 135 -5.46 6.56 18.31
C ASP A 135 -5.65 6.17 16.84
N MET A 136 -6.91 6.19 16.38
CA MET A 136 -7.25 5.87 14.99
C MET A 136 -6.84 7.04 14.06
N PRO A 137 -6.37 6.79 12.83
CA PRO A 137 -6.07 7.87 11.86
C PRO A 137 -7.34 8.65 11.50
N PRO A 138 -7.41 9.96 11.77
CA PRO A 138 -8.62 10.76 11.56
C PRO A 138 -9.02 10.87 10.08
N GLU A 139 -8.07 10.70 9.16
CA GLU A 139 -8.32 10.69 7.71
C GLU A 139 -9.08 9.44 7.24
N LEU A 140 -9.03 8.35 8.02
CA LEU A 140 -9.66 7.06 7.68
C LEU A 140 -10.87 6.75 8.54
N VAL A 141 -10.89 7.24 9.78
CA VAL A 141 -11.88 6.89 10.79
C VAL A 141 -12.34 8.14 11.51
N SER A 142 -13.64 8.43 11.42
CA SER A 142 -14.27 9.60 12.04
C SER A 142 -14.58 9.41 13.53
N ASP A 143 -14.86 8.18 13.96
CA ASP A 143 -15.11 7.84 15.36
C ASP A 143 -13.88 7.16 15.98
N PRO A 144 -13.22 7.78 16.97
CA PRO A 144 -12.01 7.21 17.54
C PRO A 144 -12.26 5.97 18.41
N ASP A 145 -13.52 5.64 18.77
CA ASP A 145 -13.83 4.46 19.59
C ASP A 145 -13.90 3.17 18.75
N PRO A 146 -12.98 2.20 18.97
CA PRO A 146 -12.98 0.92 18.26
C PRO A 146 -14.28 0.11 18.39
N ALA A 147 -15.07 0.35 19.45
CA ALA A 147 -16.35 -0.31 19.66
C ALA A 147 -17.37 0.08 18.57
N HIS A 148 -17.34 1.34 18.12
CA HIS A 148 -18.26 1.87 17.12
C HIS A 148 -17.87 1.53 15.68
N LEU A 149 -16.62 1.16 15.43
CA LEU A 149 -16.13 0.84 14.09
C LEU A 149 -16.79 -0.41 13.51
N LYS A 150 -17.33 -0.29 12.30
CA LYS A 150 -17.94 -1.41 11.56
C LYS A 150 -17.06 -1.74 10.36
N PRO A 151 -16.31 -2.85 10.39
CA PRO A 151 -15.50 -3.25 9.24
C PRO A 151 -16.39 -3.55 8.03
N ALA A 152 -16.04 -2.97 6.88
CA ALA A 152 -16.74 -3.23 5.63
C ALA A 152 -16.71 -4.73 5.26
N LYS A 153 -17.86 -5.23 4.79
CA LYS A 153 -18.04 -6.64 4.45
C LYS A 153 -17.75 -6.90 2.97
N ALA A 154 -17.23 -8.09 2.66
CA ALA A 154 -16.86 -8.46 1.29
C ALA A 154 -17.97 -8.27 0.24
N PRO A 155 -19.27 -8.57 0.49
CA PRO A 155 -20.32 -8.31 -0.49
C PRO A 155 -20.50 -6.82 -0.84
N GLN A 156 -20.41 -5.93 0.16
CA GLN A 156 -20.47 -4.48 -0.02
C GLN A 156 -19.26 -4.01 -0.84
N LEU A 157 -18.06 -4.41 -0.44
CA LEU A 157 -16.82 -4.04 -1.14
C LEU A 157 -16.82 -4.53 -2.59
N ARG A 158 -17.30 -5.76 -2.85
CA ARG A 158 -17.43 -6.29 -4.22
C ARG A 158 -18.33 -5.42 -5.09
N LYS A 159 -19.49 -4.99 -4.57
CA LYS A 159 -20.41 -4.10 -5.31
C LYS A 159 -19.74 -2.76 -5.64
N LEU A 160 -19.03 -2.17 -4.69
CA LEU A 160 -18.33 -0.89 -4.89
C LEU A 160 -17.20 -1.04 -5.92
N ILE A 161 -16.41 -2.09 -5.83
CA ILE A 161 -15.30 -2.38 -6.76
C ILE A 161 -15.83 -2.64 -8.16
N ASP A 162 -16.88 -3.45 -8.30
CA ASP A 162 -17.53 -3.71 -9.59
C ASP A 162 -17.96 -2.41 -10.27
N ALA A 163 -18.59 -1.50 -9.52
CA ALA A 163 -18.99 -0.20 -10.04
C ALA A 163 -17.78 0.68 -10.41
N ALA A 164 -16.83 0.85 -9.49
CA ALA A 164 -15.68 1.72 -9.69
C ALA A 164 -14.77 1.27 -10.85
N LEU A 165 -14.50 -0.03 -10.97
CA LEU A 165 -13.68 -0.54 -12.07
C LEU A 165 -14.42 -0.50 -13.41
N LYS A 166 -15.75 -0.72 -13.42
CA LYS A 166 -16.59 -0.52 -14.60
C LYS A 166 -16.51 0.91 -15.12
N ASP A 167 -16.61 1.88 -14.24
CA ASP A 167 -16.51 3.30 -14.61
C ASP A 167 -15.08 3.68 -15.03
N LEU A 168 -14.06 3.04 -14.45
CA LEU A 168 -12.66 3.32 -14.75
C LEU A 168 -12.22 2.82 -16.14
N PHE A 169 -12.53 1.57 -16.49
CA PHE A 169 -12.02 0.96 -17.73
C PHE A 169 -12.91 -0.15 -18.35
N ALA A 170 -14.19 -0.23 -17.96
CA ALA A 170 -15.18 -1.18 -18.51
C ALA A 170 -14.64 -2.62 -18.66
N PRO A 171 -14.20 -3.27 -17.56
CA PRO A 171 -13.47 -4.52 -17.62
C PRO A 171 -14.33 -5.71 -18.05
N LEU A 172 -13.69 -6.65 -18.73
CA LEU A 172 -14.06 -8.05 -18.69
C LEU A 172 -13.76 -8.61 -17.30
N LYS A 173 -14.69 -9.38 -16.74
CA LYS A 173 -14.62 -9.92 -15.39
C LYS A 173 -14.53 -11.44 -15.43
N GLU A 174 -13.48 -11.99 -14.83
CA GLU A 174 -13.24 -13.43 -14.74
C GLU A 174 -13.11 -13.87 -13.28
N LYS A 175 -13.72 -15.01 -12.94
CA LYS A 175 -13.61 -15.58 -11.59
C LYS A 175 -12.44 -16.55 -11.54
N GLY A 176 -11.46 -16.24 -10.70
CA GLY A 176 -10.28 -17.06 -10.47
C GLY A 176 -10.50 -18.17 -9.43
N ARG A 177 -9.42 -18.93 -9.16
CA ARG A 177 -9.37 -19.89 -8.05
C ARG A 177 -9.36 -19.15 -6.70
N GLY A 178 -9.81 -19.79 -5.63
CA GLY A 178 -9.75 -19.20 -4.28
C GLY A 178 -10.68 -18.00 -4.02
N GLY A 179 -11.62 -17.70 -4.94
CA GLY A 179 -12.54 -16.56 -4.78
C GLY A 179 -11.99 -15.24 -5.30
N GLU A 180 -10.84 -15.26 -5.97
CA GLU A 180 -10.26 -14.13 -6.67
C GLU A 180 -11.13 -13.71 -7.85
N THR A 181 -11.10 -12.42 -8.17
CA THR A 181 -11.73 -11.87 -9.36
C THR A 181 -10.71 -11.06 -10.13
N LEU A 182 -10.55 -11.39 -11.41
CA LEU A 182 -9.70 -10.68 -12.34
C LEU A 182 -10.56 -9.74 -13.19
N TYR A 183 -10.16 -8.48 -13.26
CA TYR A 183 -10.75 -7.45 -14.11
C TYR A 183 -9.73 -7.06 -15.18
N THR A 184 -10.09 -7.20 -16.44
CA THR A 184 -9.20 -6.94 -17.58
C THR A 184 -9.83 -5.92 -18.50
N GLY A 185 -9.11 -4.86 -18.84
CA GLY A 185 -9.55 -3.91 -19.87
C GLY A 185 -8.47 -2.89 -20.22
N ALA A 186 -8.86 -1.78 -20.82
CA ALA A 186 -7.92 -0.78 -21.34
C ALA A 186 -8.04 0.54 -20.58
N LEU A 187 -6.92 1.06 -20.08
CA LEU A 187 -6.84 2.36 -19.41
C LEU A 187 -5.65 3.14 -19.97
N GLU A 188 -5.89 4.36 -20.42
CA GLU A 188 -4.86 5.26 -20.98
C GLU A 188 -3.94 4.57 -22.02
N GLY A 189 -4.54 3.80 -22.93
CA GLY A 189 -3.81 3.11 -24.00
C GLY A 189 -3.04 1.85 -23.59
N ALA A 190 -3.14 1.42 -22.34
CA ALA A 190 -2.52 0.18 -21.84
C ALA A 190 -3.59 -0.84 -21.45
N THR A 191 -3.32 -2.13 -21.71
CA THR A 191 -4.09 -3.23 -21.10
C THR A 191 -3.75 -3.31 -19.63
N VAL A 192 -4.78 -3.37 -18.78
CA VAL A 192 -4.65 -3.43 -17.32
C VAL A 192 -5.43 -4.61 -16.79
N ASN A 193 -4.75 -5.38 -15.94
CA ASN A 193 -5.29 -6.51 -15.21
C ASN A 193 -5.31 -6.16 -13.72
N VAL A 194 -6.48 -6.12 -13.11
CA VAL A 194 -6.65 -5.89 -11.67
C VAL A 194 -7.20 -7.15 -11.03
N MET A 195 -6.40 -7.79 -10.19
CA MET A 195 -6.84 -8.92 -9.38
C MET A 195 -7.34 -8.41 -8.03
N ILE A 196 -8.50 -8.91 -7.59
CA ILE A 196 -9.14 -8.56 -6.32
C ILE A 196 -9.40 -9.84 -5.53
N ASN A 197 -9.04 -9.85 -4.25
CA ASN A 197 -9.27 -10.96 -3.34
C ASN A 197 -9.78 -10.47 -1.97
N PHE A 198 -10.80 -11.14 -1.44
CA PHE A 198 -11.41 -10.86 -0.13
C PHE A 198 -11.25 -12.01 0.87
N ALA A 199 -10.58 -13.11 0.47
CA ALA A 199 -10.47 -14.34 1.25
C ALA A 199 -9.36 -14.31 2.30
N SER A 200 -8.56 -13.24 2.36
CA SER A 200 -7.53 -13.09 3.38
C SER A 200 -8.14 -13.01 4.78
N ARG A 201 -7.48 -13.66 5.74
CA ARG A 201 -7.85 -13.59 7.16
C ARG A 201 -7.45 -12.25 7.77
N ASP A 202 -6.29 -11.72 7.35
CA ASP A 202 -5.63 -10.59 8.01
C ASP A 202 -6.03 -9.24 7.41
N VAL A 203 -6.45 -9.22 6.14
CA VAL A 203 -6.88 -7.99 5.45
C VAL A 203 -8.31 -8.13 4.90
N GLN A 204 -8.97 -6.99 4.68
CA GLN A 204 -10.33 -6.96 4.12
C GLN A 204 -10.34 -7.03 2.60
N LEU A 205 -9.29 -6.51 1.95
CA LEU A 205 -9.15 -6.46 0.51
C LEU A 205 -7.67 -6.55 0.11
N VAL A 206 -7.33 -7.54 -0.71
CA VAL A 206 -6.08 -7.55 -1.49
C VAL A 206 -6.42 -7.12 -2.90
N HIS A 207 -5.62 -6.22 -3.45
CA HIS A 207 -5.68 -5.87 -4.86
C HIS A 207 -4.27 -5.93 -5.45
N LEU A 208 -4.15 -6.34 -6.71
CA LEU A 208 -2.89 -6.43 -7.42
C LEU A 208 -3.09 -5.97 -8.87
N VAL A 209 -2.27 -5.03 -9.33
CA VAL A 209 -2.32 -4.47 -10.69
C VAL A 209 -1.18 -5.07 -11.52
N SER A 210 -1.51 -5.57 -12.70
CA SER A 210 -0.55 -5.97 -13.71
C SER A 210 -0.83 -5.25 -15.02
N ILE A 211 0.21 -4.72 -15.65
CA ILE A 211 0.12 -4.00 -16.93
C ILE A 211 1.07 -4.72 -17.89
N PRO A 212 0.55 -5.65 -18.72
CA PRO A 212 1.37 -6.37 -19.68
C PRO A 212 2.17 -5.41 -20.56
N ASP A 213 3.44 -5.76 -20.80
CA ASP A 213 4.30 -5.06 -21.74
C ASP A 213 5.04 -6.09 -22.58
N GLU A 214 4.67 -6.22 -23.85
CA GLU A 214 5.24 -7.21 -24.77
C GLU A 214 6.75 -7.01 -24.94
N ALA A 215 7.19 -5.75 -24.95
CA ALA A 215 8.61 -5.38 -25.01
C ALA A 215 9.37 -5.65 -23.70
N ARG A 216 8.66 -5.99 -22.61
CA ARG A 216 9.20 -6.15 -21.24
C ARG A 216 10.10 -4.98 -20.82
N SER A 217 9.75 -3.78 -21.28
CA SER A 217 10.50 -2.54 -21.06
C SER A 217 10.17 -1.90 -19.71
N VAL A 218 8.95 -2.14 -19.20
CA VAL A 218 8.50 -1.78 -17.86
C VAL A 218 7.67 -2.95 -17.27
N MET A 219 8.08 -3.45 -16.12
CA MET A 219 7.49 -4.59 -15.41
C MET A 219 6.52 -4.13 -14.33
N VAL A 220 5.23 -4.16 -14.62
CA VAL A 220 4.17 -4.02 -13.62
C VAL A 220 3.45 -5.34 -13.52
N VAL A 221 3.84 -6.15 -12.54
CA VAL A 221 3.26 -7.47 -12.27
C VAL A 221 2.91 -7.54 -10.80
N GLY A 222 1.63 -7.65 -10.48
CA GLY A 222 1.12 -7.72 -9.13
C GLY A 222 1.56 -6.56 -8.23
N ARG A 223 1.57 -5.33 -8.77
CA ARG A 223 1.97 -4.12 -8.04
C ARG A 223 0.76 -3.37 -7.51
N THR A 224 0.97 -2.63 -6.43
CA THR A 224 -0.01 -1.67 -5.92
C THR A 224 0.64 -0.30 -5.77
N TYR A 225 -0.14 0.76 -5.61
CA TYR A 225 0.40 2.11 -5.48
C TYR A 225 1.10 2.28 -4.13
N GLU A 226 0.56 1.64 -3.09
CA GLU A 226 1.09 1.55 -1.73
C GLU A 226 2.51 1.01 -1.70
N GLN A 227 2.84 0.09 -2.61
CA GLN A 227 4.17 -0.49 -2.68
C GLN A 227 5.24 0.55 -2.97
N LEU A 228 4.92 1.67 -3.66
CA LEU A 228 5.87 2.78 -3.88
C LEU A 228 6.37 3.42 -2.57
N TRP A 229 5.67 3.18 -1.48
CA TRP A 229 5.92 3.72 -0.14
C TRP A 229 6.46 2.63 0.80
N GLY A 230 6.88 1.49 0.27
CA GLY A 230 7.31 0.35 1.07
C GLY A 230 6.19 -0.27 1.91
N ALA A 231 4.93 -0.09 1.51
CA ALA A 231 3.72 -0.65 2.14
C ALA A 231 2.96 -1.58 1.16
N GLY A 232 1.71 -1.95 1.47
CA GLY A 232 0.85 -2.69 0.53
C GLY A 232 0.71 -4.19 0.85
N THR A 233 0.41 -4.53 2.10
CA THR A 233 0.02 -5.89 2.49
C THR A 233 -1.45 -6.20 2.20
N GLY A 234 -2.21 -5.17 1.80
CA GLY A 234 -3.63 -5.23 1.55
C GLY A 234 -4.38 -4.32 2.51
N TRP A 235 -5.57 -3.92 2.13
CA TRP A 235 -6.38 -2.96 2.87
C TRP A 235 -7.11 -3.64 4.01
N ASP A 236 -6.82 -3.20 5.23
CA ASP A 236 -7.32 -3.73 6.49
C ASP A 236 -7.97 -2.66 7.39
N TYR A 237 -8.12 -1.45 6.86
CA TYR A 237 -8.71 -0.27 7.52
C TYR A 237 -10.01 0.22 6.87
N LEU A 238 -10.75 -0.68 6.24
CA LEU A 238 -12.01 -0.36 5.55
C LEU A 238 -13.20 -0.42 6.52
N THR A 239 -13.83 0.70 6.81
CA THR A 239 -15.09 0.74 7.56
C THR A 239 -16.29 0.83 6.61
N GLU A 240 -17.50 0.52 7.09
CA GLU A 240 -18.73 0.71 6.29
C GLU A 240 -18.87 2.18 5.85
N GLU A 241 -18.40 3.13 6.67
CA GLU A 241 -18.43 4.58 6.43
C GLU A 241 -17.41 5.05 5.41
N ASN A 242 -16.16 4.54 5.45
CA ASN A 242 -15.09 5.01 4.55
C ASN A 242 -15.01 4.23 3.23
N ALA A 243 -15.65 3.06 3.14
CA ALA A 243 -15.46 2.13 2.03
C ALA A 243 -15.69 2.76 0.65
N GLU A 244 -16.71 3.60 0.49
CA GLU A 244 -16.98 4.25 -0.80
C GLU A 244 -15.84 5.18 -1.23
N ALA A 245 -15.37 6.04 -0.31
CA ALA A 245 -14.28 6.96 -0.58
C ALA A 245 -12.97 6.21 -0.85
N SER A 246 -12.68 5.17 -0.08
CA SER A 246 -11.50 4.33 -0.30
C SER A 246 -11.55 3.58 -1.62
N ILE A 247 -12.70 3.05 -2.05
CA ILE A 247 -12.79 2.38 -3.36
C ILE A 247 -12.69 3.39 -4.52
N ARG A 248 -13.14 4.63 -4.37
CA ARG A 248 -12.83 5.69 -5.34
C ARG A 248 -11.33 5.95 -5.42
N LEU A 249 -10.66 6.06 -4.27
CA LEU A 249 -9.21 6.20 -4.19
C LEU A 249 -8.48 5.01 -4.85
N LEU A 250 -8.97 3.78 -4.72
CA LEU A 250 -8.41 2.60 -5.39
C LEU A 250 -8.34 2.81 -6.91
N ALA A 251 -9.45 3.28 -7.51
CA ALA A 251 -9.52 3.54 -8.94
C ALA A 251 -8.52 4.63 -9.37
N GLU A 252 -8.32 5.65 -8.54
CA GLU A 252 -7.31 6.68 -8.79
C GLU A 252 -5.88 6.14 -8.65
N ASN A 253 -5.60 5.31 -7.64
CA ASN A 253 -4.31 4.66 -7.43
C ASN A 253 -3.94 3.76 -8.62
N ILE A 254 -4.91 3.01 -9.16
CA ILE A 254 -4.75 2.21 -10.39
C ILE A 254 -4.40 3.12 -11.58
N ARG A 255 -5.12 4.24 -11.75
CA ARG A 255 -4.84 5.20 -12.83
C ARG A 255 -3.43 5.78 -12.69
N GLU A 256 -3.01 6.13 -11.48
CA GLU A 256 -1.69 6.71 -11.25
C GLU A 256 -0.56 5.72 -11.54
N LEU A 257 -0.73 4.44 -11.17
CA LEU A 257 0.21 3.38 -11.58
C LEU A 257 0.33 3.26 -13.11
N VAL A 258 -0.79 3.34 -13.84
CA VAL A 258 -0.78 3.31 -15.31
C VAL A 258 -0.04 4.51 -15.88
N ARG A 259 -0.26 5.72 -15.34
CA ARG A 259 0.44 6.94 -15.75
C ARG A 259 1.94 6.84 -15.52
N LEU A 260 2.36 6.43 -14.33
CA LEU A 260 3.77 6.23 -14.00
C LEU A 260 4.41 5.21 -14.93
N ARG A 261 3.75 4.08 -15.17
CA ARG A 261 4.21 3.05 -16.12
C ARG A 261 4.38 3.64 -17.52
N ASN A 262 3.39 4.38 -18.02
CA ASN A 262 3.44 4.96 -19.37
C ASN A 262 4.55 6.01 -19.51
N ARG A 263 4.78 6.83 -18.48
CA ARG A 263 5.89 7.78 -18.44
C ARG A 263 7.25 7.06 -18.44
N LEU A 264 7.41 6.01 -17.63
CA LEU A 264 8.62 5.18 -17.62
C LEU A 264 8.87 4.46 -18.95
N LYS A 265 7.81 4.09 -19.66
CA LYS A 265 7.91 3.47 -20.99
C LYS A 265 8.38 4.47 -22.06
N ALA A 266 8.12 5.76 -21.86
CA ALA A 266 8.52 6.82 -22.77
C ALA A 266 9.98 7.29 -22.58
N LEU A 267 10.67 6.81 -21.54
CA LEU A 267 12.12 6.97 -21.32
C LEU A 267 12.92 5.95 -22.16
#